data_AF-A0AA86RFI7-F1
#
_entry.id   AF-A0AA86RFI7-F1
#
_cell.length_a   1.000
_cell.length_b   1.000
_cell.length_c   1.000
_cell.angle_alpha   90.00
_cell.angle_beta   90.00
_cell.angle_gamma   90.00
#
_symmetry.space_group_name_H-M   'P 1'
#
loop_
_entity.id
_entity.type
_entity.pdbx_description
1 polymer ?
#
loop_
_entity_poly.entity_id
_entity_poly.type
_entity_poly.pdbx_seq_one_letter_code
_entity_poly.pdbx_strand_id
1 'polypeptide(L)'
;MISCDFRSFGCFGTPSMTNTQTFLKVNGVPTKKCVSYKSGSTGEQFKCQTSCDDGSTMKVVNSVAFQDVCSGEESIMNAINNGTIQAQMDIHSDFFYYTGGIYKHVFGDVFEGQLMVIIVGYGEENNTKFWIMRNTWGTSWGEQGYFRIERGTNECLIEQQCFLTVV
;
A
#
# COMPACT_ATOMS: atom_id res chain seq x y z
N MET A 1 -4.21 -1.49 13.51
CA MET A 1 -5.17 -1.31 12.39
C MET A 1 -5.84 -2.63 12.02
N ILE A 2 -5.11 -3.63 11.50
CA ILE A 2 -5.66 -4.96 11.10
C ILE A 2 -6.66 -5.55 12.11
N SER A 3 -6.35 -5.49 13.41
CA SER A 3 -7.19 -6.04 14.47
C SER A 3 -8.29 -5.11 15.00
N CYS A 4 -8.28 -3.82 14.63
CA CYS A 4 -9.09 -2.78 15.28
C CYS A 4 -9.98 -1.98 14.31
N ASP A 5 -9.75 -2.05 13.00
CA ASP A 5 -10.63 -1.43 12.01
C ASP A 5 -11.77 -2.39 11.67
N PHE A 6 -12.88 -2.28 12.39
CA PHE A 6 -14.04 -3.15 12.23
C PHE A 6 -14.85 -2.92 10.93
N ARG A 7 -14.46 -1.92 10.12
CA ARG A 7 -14.99 -1.73 8.76
C ARG A 7 -14.19 -2.50 7.70
N SER A 8 -13.04 -3.03 8.08
CA SER A 8 -12.17 -3.87 7.27
C SER A 8 -12.20 -5.30 7.82
N PHE A 9 -11.69 -6.25 7.03
CA PHE A 9 -11.75 -7.69 7.36
C PHE A 9 -10.40 -8.24 7.79
N GLY A 10 -9.57 -7.41 8.43
CA GLY A 10 -8.26 -7.80 8.94
C GLY A 10 -7.37 -8.39 7.84
N CYS A 11 -6.98 -9.66 7.99
CA CYS A 11 -6.14 -10.37 7.02
C CYS A 11 -6.83 -10.69 5.69
N PHE A 12 -8.15 -10.49 5.60
CA PHE A 12 -8.94 -10.73 4.38
C PHE A 12 -9.19 -9.45 3.56
N GLY A 13 -8.44 -8.39 3.86
CA GLY A 13 -8.47 -7.14 3.10
C GLY A 13 -9.50 -6.13 3.59
N THR A 14 -9.69 -5.09 2.80
CA THR A 14 -10.66 -4.00 3.04
C THR A 14 -11.56 -3.88 1.82
N PRO A 15 -12.87 -3.62 2.00
CA PRO A 15 -13.76 -3.38 0.86
C PRO A 15 -13.51 -2.00 0.22
N SER A 16 -12.78 -1.11 0.89
CA SER A 16 -12.48 0.23 0.38
C SER A 16 -11.23 0.81 1.03
N MET A 17 -10.33 1.39 0.24
CA MET A 17 -9.18 2.16 0.75
C MET A 17 -9.63 3.35 1.62
N THR A 18 -10.82 3.91 1.40
CA THR A 18 -11.36 5.00 2.21
C THR A 18 -11.58 4.59 3.66
N ASN A 19 -11.90 3.32 3.94
CA ASN A 19 -12.00 2.81 5.32
C ASN A 19 -10.66 2.94 6.03
N THR A 20 -9.58 2.50 5.37
CA THR A 20 -8.20 2.60 5.86
C THR A 20 -7.82 4.05 6.12
N GLN A 21 -8.04 4.94 5.14
CA GLN A 21 -7.70 6.36 5.28
C GLN A 21 -8.49 7.04 6.41
N THR A 22 -9.78 6.72 6.52
CA THR A 22 -10.63 7.26 7.60
C THR A 22 -10.17 6.74 8.96
N PHE A 23 -9.77 5.48 9.06
CA PHE A 23 -9.24 4.90 10.30
C PHE A 23 -7.96 5.61 10.73
N LEU A 24 -7.01 5.82 9.80
CA LEU A 24 -5.77 6.55 10.07
C LEU A 24 -6.05 7.98 10.56
N LYS A 25 -7.08 8.64 10.03
CA LYS A 25 -7.45 10.01 10.44
C LYS A 25 -8.15 10.06 11.80
N VAL A 26 -9.19 9.24 11.99
CA VAL A 26 -10.08 9.34 13.15
C VAL A 26 -9.53 8.59 14.37
N ASN A 27 -9.01 7.38 14.16
CA ASN A 27 -8.57 6.50 15.24
C ASN A 27 -7.06 6.53 15.43
N GLY A 28 -6.31 6.68 14.35
CA GLY A 28 -4.85 6.59 14.36
C GLY A 28 -4.34 5.18 14.59
N VAL A 29 -3.02 5.03 14.59
CA VAL A 29 -2.35 3.75 14.79
C VAL A 29 -1.19 3.87 15.78
N PRO A 30 -0.93 2.85 16.61
CA PRO A 30 0.26 2.82 17.43
C PRO A 30 1.50 2.64 16.57
N THR A 31 2.65 3.03 17.11
CA THR A 31 3.95 2.73 16.48
C THR A 31 4.25 1.23 16.54
N LYS A 32 5.09 0.75 15.60
CA LYS A 32 5.59 -0.64 15.61
C LYS A 32 6.29 -1.04 16.93
N LYS A 33 6.87 -0.06 17.64
CA LYS A 33 7.50 -0.29 18.95
C LYS A 33 6.47 -0.59 20.04
N CYS A 34 5.29 0.02 19.98
CA CYS A 34 4.20 -0.21 20.93
C CYS A 34 3.45 -1.50 20.61
N VAL A 35 3.06 -1.71 19.35
CA VAL A 35 2.36 -2.92 18.89
C VAL A 35 3.15 -3.54 17.74
N SER A 36 3.75 -4.68 18.00
CA SER A 36 4.52 -5.43 17.01
C SER A 36 3.60 -6.07 15.95
N TYR A 37 4.06 -6.10 14.71
CA TYR A 37 3.33 -6.73 13.61
C TYR A 37 3.54 -8.24 13.63
N LYS A 38 2.48 -8.99 13.96
CA LYS A 38 2.51 -10.46 14.12
C LYS A 38 1.81 -11.21 12.97
N SER A 39 0.74 -10.61 12.43
CA SER A 39 -0.12 -11.24 11.41
C SER A 39 0.60 -11.63 10.13
N GLY A 40 1.68 -10.93 9.74
CA GLY A 40 2.44 -11.29 8.54
C GLY A 40 3.16 -12.64 8.63
N SER A 41 3.43 -13.14 9.84
CA SER A 41 4.11 -14.44 10.05
C SER A 41 3.15 -15.59 10.34
N THR A 42 1.97 -15.30 10.89
CA THR A 42 1.00 -16.32 11.32
C THR A 42 -0.20 -16.43 10.38
N GLY A 43 -0.49 -15.40 9.59
CA GLY A 43 -1.74 -15.27 8.84
C GLY A 43 -2.96 -14.98 9.73
N GLU A 44 -2.79 -14.86 11.05
CA GLU A 44 -3.89 -14.78 11.99
C GLU A 44 -4.32 -13.34 12.28
N GLN A 45 -5.62 -13.14 12.47
CA GLN A 45 -6.17 -11.89 13.01
C GLN A 45 -6.17 -11.94 14.53
N PHE A 46 -5.33 -11.12 15.14
CA PHE A 46 -5.26 -10.98 16.60
C PHE A 46 -6.38 -10.07 17.13
N LYS A 47 -6.65 -10.14 18.44
CA LYS A 47 -7.59 -9.24 19.11
C LYS A 47 -7.09 -7.79 19.06
N CYS A 48 -8.02 -6.84 18.98
CA CYS A 48 -7.68 -5.42 19.10
C CYS A 48 -7.06 -5.14 20.47
N GLN A 49 -5.84 -4.60 20.49
CA GLN A 49 -5.12 -4.27 21.71
C GLN A 49 -5.46 -2.85 22.18
N THR A 50 -5.54 -2.66 23.49
CA THR A 50 -5.78 -1.36 24.14
C THR A 50 -4.54 -0.83 24.88
N SER A 51 -3.49 -1.63 24.99
CA SER A 51 -2.17 -1.27 25.54
C SER A 51 -1.04 -1.75 24.63
N CYS A 52 0.17 -1.23 24.83
CA CYS A 52 1.36 -1.72 24.13
C CYS A 52 1.72 -3.15 24.56
N ASP A 53 2.54 -3.84 23.77
CA ASP A 53 3.02 -5.20 24.05
C ASP A 53 3.78 -5.30 25.39
N ASP A 54 4.38 -4.21 25.88
CA ASP A 54 5.06 -4.11 27.18
C ASP A 54 4.13 -3.73 28.35
N GLY A 55 2.83 -3.60 28.09
CA GLY A 55 1.80 -3.21 29.07
C GLY A 55 1.68 -1.70 29.29
N SER A 56 2.51 -0.87 28.67
CA SER A 56 2.41 0.59 28.79
C SER A 56 1.18 1.16 28.07
N THR A 57 0.82 2.40 28.43
CA THR A 57 -0.30 3.12 27.79
C THR A 57 -0.05 3.32 26.30
N MET A 58 -1.00 2.88 25.48
CA MET A 58 -0.91 3.04 24.03
C MET A 58 -1.07 4.51 23.63
N LYS A 59 -0.12 5.00 22.82
CA LYS A 59 -0.24 6.27 22.09
C LYS A 59 -0.41 5.99 20.61
N VAL A 60 -1.35 6.68 20.00
CA VAL A 60 -1.63 6.58 18.56
C VAL A 60 -1.14 7.82 17.83
N VAL A 61 -0.81 7.63 16.55
CA VAL A 61 -0.50 8.68 15.60
C VAL A 61 -1.61 8.68 14.56
N ASN A 62 -2.18 9.86 14.32
CA ASN A 62 -3.25 10.05 13.35
C ASN A 62 -2.68 10.73 12.10
N SER A 63 -3.26 10.45 10.94
CA SER A 63 -3.07 11.30 9.77
C SER A 63 -3.83 12.61 9.96
N VAL A 64 -3.25 13.73 9.55
CA VAL A 64 -3.91 15.05 9.53
C VAL A 64 -4.99 15.09 8.46
N ALA A 65 -4.67 14.59 7.26
CA ALA A 65 -5.58 14.59 6.11
C ALA A 65 -5.27 13.42 5.18
N PHE A 66 -6.23 13.12 4.30
CA PHE A 66 -6.01 12.29 3.13
C PHE A 66 -6.73 12.91 1.93
N GLN A 67 -6.18 12.70 0.73
CA GLN A 67 -6.69 13.26 -0.52
C GLN A 67 -6.63 12.20 -1.61
N ASP A 68 -7.71 12.08 -2.39
CA ASP A 68 -7.68 11.33 -3.65
C ASP A 68 -6.84 12.10 -4.67
N VAL A 69 -5.78 11.46 -5.17
CA VAL A 69 -4.83 12.05 -6.13
C VAL A 69 -4.81 11.30 -7.46
N CYS A 70 -5.70 10.31 -7.64
CA CYS A 70 -5.79 9.47 -8.85
C CYS A 70 -6.61 10.16 -9.95
N SER A 71 -6.18 11.37 -10.33
CA SER A 71 -6.80 12.18 -11.38
C SER A 71 -5.86 12.40 -12.58
N GLY A 72 -4.88 11.51 -12.77
CA GLY A 72 -3.87 11.54 -13.82
C GLY A 72 -2.43 11.59 -13.30
N GLU A 73 -1.47 11.29 -14.19
CA GLU A 73 -0.04 11.18 -13.85
C GLU A 73 0.50 12.41 -13.10
N GLU A 74 0.18 13.61 -13.59
CA GLU A 74 0.68 14.87 -13.03
C GLU A 74 0.20 15.07 -11.58
N SER A 75 -1.06 14.72 -11.29
CA SER A 75 -1.63 14.82 -9.94
C SER A 75 -0.88 13.93 -8.95
N ILE A 76 -0.64 12.68 -9.33
CA ILE A 76 0.13 11.71 -8.53
C ILE A 76 1.58 12.19 -8.37
N MET A 77 2.23 12.62 -9.45
CA MET A 77 3.63 13.12 -9.43
C MET A 77 3.80 14.30 -8.46
N ASN A 78 2.88 15.26 -8.51
CA ASN A 78 2.90 16.45 -7.66
C ASN A 78 2.66 16.10 -6.18
N ALA A 79 1.90 15.04 -5.91
CA ALA A 79 1.58 14.60 -4.55
C ALA A 79 2.72 13.85 -3.84
N ILE A 80 3.67 13.25 -4.57
CA ILE A 80 4.72 12.36 -3.99
C ILE A 80 5.56 13.08 -2.92
N ASN A 81 5.81 14.38 -3.09
CA ASN A 81 6.61 15.15 -2.14
C ASN A 81 5.84 15.61 -0.89
N ASN A 82 4.51 15.43 -0.88
CA ASN A 82 3.63 15.96 0.17
C ASN A 82 3.25 14.90 1.21
N GLY A 83 3.66 13.65 1.04
CA GLY A 83 3.32 12.56 1.96
C GLY A 83 3.43 11.18 1.31
N THR A 84 2.75 10.21 1.90
CA THR A 84 2.74 8.83 1.39
C THR A 84 1.54 8.62 0.49
N ILE A 85 1.76 8.19 -0.75
CA ILE A 85 0.66 7.81 -1.64
C ILE A 85 0.46 6.30 -1.57
N GLN A 86 -0.66 5.88 -1.00
CA GLN A 86 -1.11 4.50 -1.06
C GLN A 86 -1.90 4.31 -2.35
N ALA A 87 -1.61 3.27 -3.11
CA ALA A 87 -2.32 2.92 -4.34
C ALA A 87 -2.76 1.46 -4.29
N GLN A 88 -3.78 1.11 -5.06
CA GLN A 88 -4.25 -0.26 -5.24
C GLN A 88 -4.00 -0.68 -6.68
N MET A 89 -3.51 -1.90 -6.86
CA MET A 89 -3.40 -2.54 -8.17
C MET A 89 -4.01 -3.93 -8.17
N ASP A 90 -4.40 -4.37 -9.35
CA ASP A 90 -4.68 -5.77 -9.64
C ASP A 90 -3.36 -6.55 -9.73
N ILE A 91 -3.38 -7.79 -9.24
CA ILE A 91 -2.28 -8.74 -9.37
C ILE A 91 -2.68 -9.81 -10.38
N HIS A 92 -1.74 -10.10 -11.27
CA HIS A 92 -1.78 -11.24 -12.17
C HIS A 92 -0.67 -12.24 -11.78
N SER A 93 -0.80 -13.50 -12.20
CA SER A 93 0.12 -14.57 -11.75
C SER A 93 1.59 -14.30 -12.10
N ASP A 94 1.87 -13.58 -13.19
CA ASP A 94 3.23 -13.20 -13.61
C ASP A 94 3.91 -12.24 -12.63
N PHE A 95 3.14 -11.41 -11.91
CA PHE A 95 3.67 -10.49 -10.91
C PHE A 95 4.38 -11.19 -9.75
N PHE A 96 3.97 -12.40 -9.37
CA PHE A 96 4.65 -13.16 -8.31
C PHE A 96 6.12 -13.46 -8.64
N TYR A 97 6.45 -13.54 -9.93
CA TYR A 97 7.78 -13.88 -10.43
C TYR A 97 8.63 -12.65 -10.79
N TYR A 98 8.14 -11.44 -10.52
CA TYR A 98 8.89 -10.22 -10.80
C TYR A 98 10.21 -10.19 -10.02
N THR A 99 11.33 -10.04 -10.74
CA THR A 99 12.68 -9.88 -10.18
C THR A 99 13.34 -8.56 -10.53
N GLY A 100 12.77 -7.78 -11.46
CA GLY A 100 13.32 -6.48 -11.89
C GLY A 100 12.80 -6.02 -13.25
N GLY A 101 13.08 -4.75 -13.58
CA GLY A 101 12.64 -4.11 -14.81
C GLY A 101 11.33 -3.32 -14.64
N ILE A 102 10.77 -2.81 -15.73
CA ILE A 102 9.47 -2.12 -15.71
C ILE A 102 8.39 -3.18 -15.96
N TYR A 103 7.65 -3.51 -14.91
CA TYR A 103 6.54 -4.45 -14.97
C TYR A 103 5.42 -3.90 -15.85
N LYS A 104 4.94 -4.78 -16.71
CA LYS A 104 3.72 -4.67 -17.50
C LYS A 104 3.17 -6.08 -17.58
N HIS A 105 1.89 -6.26 -17.34
CA HIS A 105 1.28 -7.56 -17.48
C HIS A 105 1.39 -8.04 -18.93
N VAL A 106 1.98 -9.22 -19.11
CA VAL A 106 2.30 -9.76 -20.45
C VAL A 106 1.67 -11.12 -20.71
N PHE A 107 1.45 -11.92 -19.68
CA PHE A 107 0.86 -13.25 -19.81
C PHE A 107 0.24 -13.70 -18.50
N GLY A 108 -0.71 -14.63 -18.58
CA GLY A 108 -1.42 -15.17 -17.42
C GLY A 108 -2.74 -14.45 -17.22
N ASP A 109 -3.79 -14.94 -17.89
CA ASP A 109 -5.15 -14.38 -17.82
C ASP A 109 -5.82 -14.52 -16.43
N VAL A 110 -5.09 -14.99 -15.42
CA VAL A 110 -5.60 -15.23 -14.08
C VAL A 110 -5.37 -13.99 -13.23
N PHE A 111 -6.48 -13.32 -12.93
CA PHE A 111 -6.55 -12.32 -11.87
C PHE A 111 -6.41 -13.02 -10.52
N GLU A 112 -5.43 -12.60 -9.74
CA GLU A 112 -5.06 -13.19 -8.44
C GLU A 112 -5.54 -12.34 -7.24
N GLY A 113 -6.17 -11.19 -7.53
CA GLY A 113 -6.71 -10.28 -6.53
C GLY A 113 -6.11 -8.89 -6.60
N GLN A 114 -6.27 -8.13 -5.51
CA GLN A 114 -5.85 -6.74 -5.43
C GLN A 114 -4.86 -6.54 -4.29
N LEU A 115 -3.89 -5.65 -4.49
CA LEU A 115 -2.85 -5.35 -3.52
C LEU A 115 -2.71 -3.84 -3.33
N MET A 116 -2.58 -3.44 -2.07
CA MET A 116 -2.20 -2.09 -1.69
C MET A 116 -0.67 -1.96 -1.65
N VAL A 117 -0.17 -0.95 -2.33
CA VAL A 117 1.26 -0.62 -2.48
C VAL A 117 1.48 0.87 -2.24
N ILE A 118 2.74 1.29 -2.12
CA ILE A 118 3.07 2.71 -1.91
C ILE A 118 3.84 3.23 -3.11
N ILE A 119 3.37 4.33 -3.70
CA ILE A 119 4.13 5.07 -4.72
C ILE A 119 5.20 5.89 -3.99
N VAL A 120 6.47 5.67 -4.33
CA VAL A 120 7.62 6.36 -3.71
C VAL A 120 8.42 7.23 -4.68
N GLY A 121 8.11 7.15 -5.97
CA GLY A 121 8.81 7.91 -7.00
C GLY A 121 8.33 7.55 -8.39
N TYR A 122 8.97 8.12 -9.39
CA TYR A 122 8.74 7.84 -10.80
C TYR A 122 10.02 8.08 -11.59
N GLY A 123 10.04 7.59 -12.82
CA GLY A 123 11.12 7.84 -13.75
C GLY A 123 10.72 7.52 -15.18
N GLU A 124 11.75 7.49 -16.01
CA GLU A 124 11.66 7.09 -17.41
C GLU A 124 12.97 6.40 -17.80
N GLU A 125 12.87 5.26 -18.48
CA GLU A 125 14.01 4.50 -18.99
C GLU A 125 13.65 4.01 -20.40
N ASN A 126 14.52 4.26 -21.38
CA ASN A 126 14.33 3.83 -22.77
C ASN A 126 12.96 4.25 -23.38
N ASN A 127 12.50 5.46 -23.10
CA ASN A 127 11.17 6.00 -23.48
C ASN A 127 9.98 5.29 -22.80
N THR A 128 10.22 4.50 -21.77
CA THR A 128 9.16 3.88 -20.95
C THR A 128 9.10 4.59 -19.60
N LYS A 129 7.97 5.27 -19.35
CA LYS A 129 7.66 5.91 -18.08
C LYS A 129 7.29 4.84 -17.05
N PHE A 130 7.73 5.02 -15.80
CA PHE A 130 7.38 4.10 -14.72
C PHE A 130 7.12 4.80 -13.39
N TRP A 131 6.31 4.16 -12.55
CA TRP A 131 6.24 4.43 -11.11
C TRP A 131 7.24 3.55 -10.37
N ILE A 132 7.83 4.07 -9.30
CA ILE A 132 8.61 3.28 -8.33
C ILE A 132 7.70 2.98 -7.16
N MET A 133 7.51 1.70 -6.89
CA MET A 133 6.53 1.19 -5.95
C MET A 133 7.24 0.43 -4.84
N ARG A 134 6.85 0.67 -3.59
CA ARG A 134 7.26 -0.15 -2.44
C ARG A 134 6.19 -1.21 -2.18
N ASN A 135 6.61 -2.47 -2.24
CA ASN A 135 5.77 -3.63 -1.91
C ASN A 135 5.85 -3.98 -0.41
N THR A 136 5.06 -4.96 0.01
CA THR A 136 4.96 -5.45 1.39
C THR A 136 5.44 -6.90 1.57
N TRP A 137 5.98 -7.53 0.52
CA TRP A 137 6.44 -8.93 0.51
C TRP A 137 7.90 -9.14 0.95
N GLY A 138 8.49 -8.16 1.63
CA GLY A 138 9.86 -8.23 2.13
C GLY A 138 10.92 -7.90 1.08
N THR A 139 12.16 -7.75 1.54
CA THR A 139 13.27 -7.24 0.71
C THR A 139 13.89 -8.27 -0.22
N SER A 140 13.54 -9.55 -0.09
CA SER A 140 14.01 -10.61 -0.98
C SER A 140 13.23 -10.68 -2.29
N TRP A 141 12.10 -9.99 -2.39
CA TRP A 141 11.25 -9.98 -3.58
C TRP A 141 11.55 -8.76 -4.45
N GLY A 142 11.50 -8.92 -5.78
CA GLY A 142 11.69 -7.82 -6.73
C GLY A 142 13.02 -7.08 -6.57
N GLU A 143 12.97 -5.76 -6.72
CA GLU A 143 14.11 -4.86 -6.61
C GLU A 143 14.30 -4.44 -5.14
N GLN A 144 14.73 -5.38 -4.29
CA GLN A 144 14.91 -5.18 -2.84
C GLN A 144 13.61 -4.82 -2.08
N GLY A 145 12.49 -5.43 -2.46
CA GLY A 145 11.14 -5.14 -1.93
C GLY A 145 10.41 -4.03 -2.67
N TYR A 146 11.02 -3.51 -3.74
CA TYR A 146 10.42 -2.54 -4.65
C TYR A 146 10.14 -3.18 -6.01
N PHE A 147 9.33 -2.49 -6.79
CA PHE A 147 9.15 -2.79 -8.21
C PHE A 147 8.91 -1.50 -8.97
N ARG A 148 9.12 -1.57 -10.28
CA ARG A 148 8.73 -0.52 -11.21
C ARG A 148 7.59 -1.03 -12.08
N ILE A 149 6.59 -0.21 -12.32
CA ILE A 149 5.41 -0.53 -13.14
C ILE A 149 5.18 0.57 -14.18
N GLU A 150 4.74 0.20 -15.37
CA GLU A 150 4.47 1.16 -16.44
C GLU A 150 3.50 2.26 -15.98
N ARG A 151 3.86 3.51 -16.29
CA ARG A 151 3.14 4.72 -15.85
C ARG A 151 2.45 5.40 -17.03
N GLY A 152 1.23 5.88 -16.80
CA GLY A 152 0.42 6.63 -17.77
C GLY A 152 -0.51 5.76 -18.61
N THR A 153 -0.55 4.46 -18.34
CA THR A 153 -1.41 3.48 -19.01
C THR A 153 -2.47 2.90 -18.09
N ASN A 154 -2.51 3.34 -16.82
CA ASN A 154 -3.27 2.70 -15.75
C ASN A 154 -2.99 1.19 -15.65
N GLU A 155 -1.72 0.81 -15.83
CA GLU A 155 -1.26 -0.58 -15.84
C GLU A 155 -1.70 -1.30 -14.56
N CYS A 156 -2.38 -2.44 -14.71
CA CYS A 156 -2.96 -3.19 -13.59
C CYS A 156 -3.83 -2.32 -12.65
N LEU A 157 -4.52 -1.31 -13.21
CA LEU A 157 -5.39 -0.36 -12.49
C LEU A 157 -4.68 0.46 -11.39
N ILE A 158 -3.35 0.56 -11.42
CA ILE A 158 -2.56 1.22 -10.36
C ILE A 158 -2.87 2.73 -10.20
N GLU A 159 -3.41 3.36 -11.24
CA GLU A 159 -3.77 4.79 -11.27
C GLU A 159 -5.29 5.00 -11.06
N GLN A 160 -6.04 3.95 -10.73
CA GLN A 160 -7.49 4.00 -10.53
C GLN A 160 -7.90 4.40 -9.11
N GLN A 161 -7.14 3.96 -8.10
CA GLN A 161 -7.42 4.25 -6.69
C GLN A 161 -6.11 4.52 -5.94
N CYS A 162 -5.91 5.79 -5.58
CA CYS A 162 -4.75 6.19 -4.79
C CYS A 162 -5.04 7.41 -3.92
N PHE A 163 -4.52 7.35 -2.70
CA PHE A 163 -4.70 8.37 -1.68
C PHE A 163 -3.37 8.86 -1.16
N LEU A 164 -3.16 10.17 -1.22
CA LEU A 164 -2.13 10.85 -0.45
C LEU A 164 -2.58 10.88 1.01
N THR A 165 -1.78 10.30 1.91
CA THR A 165 -1.94 10.41 3.36
C THR A 165 -0.90 11.40 3.91
N VAL A 166 -1.37 12.39 4.67
CA VAL A 166 -0.53 13.40 5.35
C VAL A 166 -0.55 13.09 6.85
N VAL A 167 0.61 12.91 7.46
CA VAL A 167 0.79 12.57 8.89
C VAL A 167 1.49 13.71 9.61
#